data_AF-A0A9W8GNZ5-F1
#
_entry.id   AF-A0A9W8GNZ5-F1
#
_cell.length_a   1.000
_cell.length_b   1.000
_cell.length_c   1.000
_cell.angle_alpha   90.00
_cell.angle_beta   90.00
_cell.angle_gamma   90.00
#
_symmetry.space_group_name_H-M   'P 1'
#
loop_
_entity.id
_entity.type
_entity.pdbx_description
1 polymer ?
#
loop_
_entity_poly.entity_id
_entity_poly.type
_entity_poly.pdbx_seq_one_letter_code
_entity_poly.pdbx_strand_id
1 'polypeptide(L)'
;KCVESYEFAQTENAKLVSSLVNILRDAGTTWRFAAIAGYYVDYISSSSSSPEPRLMGTLAENLTSDLVLFRESSAINLTQQLGNIKHRSKLAFPDIIAASTRSDVDLRGKGARAFSELPYTELCERALADGDNSEAALTPFLDNPATGWLAWPLVAKVIATPKQGGALAFDRIDPDCQPAYEAVRDVLFSEGKWDRIAKLFSQESSRSPEDDNFGVTRAAFYTQVFALYDFSLLEQAWPAIEQLTLDIERTGAQRAASEMIAGVLRGSKYWSRESLDKMWGLLIPLLSTAFSKLRPDTLRFWQTSLRFAFARRDPRRFLPLVRLIIYGNPFDPQSEAPFAEAAKIELLLLLINSWDWRIVSAITASKPRLLDALAHPYKQVRDAAGILMYTLYSAEYSVSYTDVEIAIDDLARYGATGRDFSHWEGSQKTQMFVKEMASRVSEWKADHIPSNEGTSNYSRGSKTLLTFFLAGFSYSSKRLAIEHIP
;
A
#
# COMPACT_ATOMS: atom_id res chain seq x y z
N LYS A 1 -44.76 12.70 -2.26
CA LYS A 1 -44.31 12.28 -3.61
C LYS A 1 -42.87 11.79 -3.63
N CYS A 2 -41.82 12.62 -3.59
CA CYS A 2 -40.43 12.09 -3.64
C CYS A 2 -40.09 11.17 -2.46
N VAL A 3 -40.51 11.52 -1.23
CA VAL A 3 -40.33 10.67 -0.04
C VAL A 3 -41.08 9.34 -0.19
N GLU A 4 -42.36 9.39 -0.55
CA GLU A 4 -43.18 8.18 -0.78
C GLU A 4 -42.61 7.28 -1.89
N SER A 5 -42.13 7.86 -3.00
CA SER A 5 -41.49 7.09 -4.07
C SER A 5 -40.17 6.46 -3.62
N TYR A 6 -39.43 7.12 -2.74
CA TYR A 6 -38.21 6.61 -2.17
C TYR A 6 -38.47 5.47 -1.16
N GLU A 7 -39.44 5.64 -0.27
CA GLU A 7 -39.87 4.59 0.68
C GLU A 7 -40.41 3.35 -0.05
N PHE A 8 -41.18 3.56 -1.13
CA PHE A 8 -41.63 2.49 -2.01
C PHE A 8 -40.43 1.75 -2.65
N ALA A 9 -39.47 2.49 -3.22
CA ALA A 9 -38.29 1.90 -3.83
C ALA A 9 -37.44 1.11 -2.83
N GLN A 10 -37.27 1.61 -1.59
CA GLN A 10 -36.58 0.89 -0.52
C GLN A 10 -37.31 -0.40 -0.16
N THR A 11 -38.64 -0.36 -0.04
CA THR A 11 -39.48 -1.52 0.30
C THR A 11 -39.38 -2.59 -0.79
N GLU A 12 -39.49 -2.22 -2.06
CA GLU A 12 -39.38 -3.16 -3.18
C GLU A 12 -37.96 -3.70 -3.34
N ASN A 13 -36.92 -2.88 -3.09
CA ASN A 13 -35.53 -3.35 -3.07
C ASN A 13 -35.31 -4.40 -1.98
N ALA A 14 -35.83 -4.19 -0.76
CA ALA A 14 -35.74 -5.17 0.32
C ALA A 14 -36.43 -6.50 -0.02
N LYS A 15 -37.59 -6.46 -0.67
CA LYS A 15 -38.29 -7.66 -1.17
C LYS A 15 -37.44 -8.39 -2.21
N LEU A 16 -36.88 -7.65 -3.18
CA LEU A 16 -36.03 -8.21 -4.23
C LEU A 16 -34.78 -8.89 -3.64
N VAL A 17 -34.08 -8.22 -2.72
CA VAL A 17 -32.92 -8.79 -2.01
C VAL A 17 -33.32 -10.09 -1.30
N SER A 18 -34.44 -10.08 -0.57
CA SER A 18 -34.93 -11.27 0.14
C SER A 18 -35.23 -12.43 -0.81
N SER A 19 -35.85 -12.16 -1.97
CA SER A 19 -36.11 -13.18 -3.00
C SER A 19 -34.82 -13.74 -3.59
N LEU A 20 -33.83 -12.90 -3.88
CA LEU A 20 -32.53 -13.34 -4.40
C LEU A 20 -31.75 -14.17 -3.39
N VAL A 21 -31.82 -13.82 -2.10
CA VAL A 21 -31.22 -14.61 -1.02
C VAL A 21 -31.85 -16.00 -0.93
N ASN A 22 -33.17 -16.09 -1.07
CA ASN A 22 -33.86 -17.38 -1.09
C ASN A 22 -33.39 -18.26 -2.26
N ILE A 23 -33.22 -17.67 -3.46
CA ILE A 23 -32.67 -18.38 -4.63
C ILE A 23 -31.22 -18.82 -4.37
N LEU A 24 -30.40 -17.96 -3.75
CA LEU A 24 -29.00 -18.26 -3.44
C LEU A 24 -28.86 -19.43 -2.46
N ARG A 25 -29.81 -19.60 -1.54
CA ARG A 25 -29.79 -20.62 -0.47
C ARG A 25 -30.57 -21.88 -0.80
N ASP A 26 -31.42 -21.85 -1.81
CA ASP A 26 -32.25 -23.00 -2.17
C ASP A 26 -31.38 -24.13 -2.72
N ALA A 27 -31.39 -25.27 -2.02
CA ALA A 27 -30.66 -26.47 -2.41
C ALA A 27 -31.13 -27.04 -3.76
N GLY A 28 -32.36 -26.74 -4.18
CA GLY A 28 -32.92 -27.11 -5.48
C GLY A 28 -32.44 -26.22 -6.63
N THR A 29 -31.87 -25.06 -6.33
CA THR A 29 -31.43 -24.11 -7.35
C THR A 29 -30.10 -24.53 -7.96
N THR A 30 -30.01 -24.53 -9.29
CA THR A 30 -28.77 -24.86 -10.00
C THR A 30 -27.70 -23.82 -9.70
N TRP A 31 -26.44 -24.24 -9.54
CA TRP A 31 -25.33 -23.34 -9.18
C TRP A 31 -25.21 -22.10 -10.07
N ARG A 32 -25.59 -22.19 -11.36
CA ARG A 32 -25.59 -21.06 -12.30
C ARG A 32 -26.58 -19.96 -11.89
N PHE A 33 -27.80 -20.34 -11.49
CA PHE A 33 -28.82 -19.39 -11.06
C PHE A 33 -28.46 -18.78 -9.70
N ALA A 34 -27.92 -19.59 -8.79
CA ALA A 34 -27.40 -19.08 -7.52
C ALA A 34 -26.23 -18.10 -7.73
N ALA A 35 -25.30 -18.37 -8.66
CA ALA A 35 -24.24 -17.43 -9.03
C ALA A 35 -24.81 -16.11 -9.58
N ILE A 36 -25.77 -16.19 -10.50
CA ILE A 36 -26.45 -15.03 -11.08
C ILE A 36 -27.14 -14.20 -9.98
N ALA A 37 -27.85 -14.85 -9.05
CA ALA A 37 -28.48 -14.17 -7.93
C ALA A 37 -27.47 -13.41 -7.06
N GLY A 38 -26.32 -14.02 -6.75
CA GLY A 38 -25.21 -13.37 -6.04
C GLY A 38 -24.63 -12.15 -6.76
N TYR A 39 -24.54 -12.18 -8.09
CA TYR A 39 -24.13 -11.01 -8.88
C TYR A 39 -25.20 -9.91 -8.88
N TYR A 40 -26.48 -10.24 -9.01
CA TYR A 40 -27.54 -9.23 -8.96
C TYR A 40 -27.61 -8.52 -7.63
N VAL A 41 -27.39 -9.23 -6.52
CA VAL A 41 -27.31 -8.64 -5.19
C VAL A 41 -26.25 -7.53 -5.13
N ASP A 42 -25.09 -7.74 -5.75
CA ASP A 42 -24.00 -6.76 -5.80
C ASP A 42 -24.46 -5.43 -6.43
N TYR A 43 -25.18 -5.52 -7.56
CA TYR A 43 -25.65 -4.36 -8.32
C TYR A 43 -26.79 -3.58 -7.66
N ILE A 44 -27.68 -4.26 -6.91
CA ILE A 44 -28.85 -3.61 -6.29
C ILE A 44 -28.57 -3.05 -4.89
N SER A 45 -27.34 -3.22 -4.41
CA SER A 45 -26.93 -2.82 -3.07
C SER A 45 -26.70 -1.32 -2.98
N SER A 46 -27.49 -0.65 -2.14
CA SER A 46 -27.39 0.79 -1.91
C SER A 46 -26.68 1.10 -0.59
N SER A 47 -25.92 2.20 -0.55
CA SER A 47 -25.39 2.76 0.70
C SER A 47 -26.49 3.30 1.63
N SER A 48 -27.70 3.48 1.10
CA SER A 48 -28.83 4.04 1.84
C SER A 48 -29.63 3.01 2.63
N SER A 49 -29.52 1.72 2.30
CA SER A 49 -30.18 0.62 3.02
C SER A 49 -29.19 -0.13 3.90
N SER A 50 -29.67 -0.70 5.01
CA SER A 50 -28.89 -1.62 5.83
C SER A 50 -28.76 -2.98 5.11
N PRO A 51 -27.60 -3.65 5.19
CA PRO A 51 -27.44 -4.97 4.61
C PRO A 51 -28.37 -6.00 5.28
N GLU A 52 -28.93 -6.91 4.49
CA GLU A 52 -29.80 -7.96 5.01
C GLU A 52 -28.96 -9.03 5.75
N PRO A 53 -29.30 -9.40 7.00
CA PRO A 53 -28.44 -10.28 7.81
C PRO A 53 -28.25 -11.68 7.25
N ARG A 54 -29.29 -12.31 6.68
CA ARG A 54 -29.19 -13.67 6.15
C ARG A 54 -28.28 -13.75 4.94
N LEU A 55 -28.34 -12.75 4.07
CA LEU A 55 -27.44 -12.56 2.95
C LEU A 55 -26.00 -12.50 3.45
N MET A 56 -25.72 -11.64 4.42
CA MET A 56 -24.39 -11.43 4.96
C MET A 56 -23.79 -12.71 5.55
N GLY A 57 -24.57 -13.46 6.33
CA GLY A 57 -24.18 -14.77 6.83
C GLY A 57 -23.89 -15.77 5.69
N THR A 58 -24.78 -15.87 4.70
CA THR A 58 -24.60 -16.77 3.55
C THR A 58 -23.37 -16.43 2.71
N LEU A 59 -23.10 -15.14 2.47
CA LEU A 59 -21.89 -14.73 1.77
C LEU A 59 -20.63 -15.11 2.57
N ALA A 60 -20.64 -14.92 3.89
CA ALA A 60 -19.52 -15.32 4.75
C ALA A 60 -19.32 -16.85 4.75
N GLU A 61 -20.41 -17.64 4.76
CA GLU A 61 -20.36 -19.10 4.61
C GLU A 61 -19.74 -19.50 3.27
N ASN A 62 -20.18 -18.85 2.19
CA ASN A 62 -19.75 -19.11 0.81
C ASN A 62 -18.28 -18.79 0.53
N LEU A 63 -17.57 -18.06 1.40
CA LEU A 63 -16.11 -17.92 1.34
C LEU A 63 -15.37 -19.27 1.38
N THR A 64 -16.02 -20.33 1.85
CA THR A 64 -15.47 -21.69 1.88
C THR A 64 -16.30 -22.68 1.07
N SER A 65 -17.10 -22.18 0.12
CA SER A 65 -17.83 -23.03 -0.84
C SER A 65 -16.84 -23.81 -1.72
N ASP A 66 -17.19 -25.02 -2.18
CA ASP A 66 -16.36 -25.74 -3.16
C ASP A 66 -16.30 -25.04 -4.52
N LEU A 67 -17.29 -24.20 -4.83
CA LEU A 67 -17.37 -23.45 -6.08
C LEU A 67 -16.56 -22.15 -6.00
N VAL A 68 -15.52 -22.03 -6.83
CA VAL A 68 -14.66 -20.83 -6.93
C VAL A 68 -15.49 -19.57 -7.17
N LEU A 69 -16.48 -19.64 -8.07
CA LEU A 69 -17.36 -18.52 -8.41
C LEU A 69 -18.13 -17.98 -7.19
N PHE A 70 -18.54 -18.85 -6.26
CA PHE A 70 -19.23 -18.41 -5.05
C PHE A 70 -18.27 -17.74 -4.08
N ARG A 71 -17.04 -18.24 -3.96
CA ARG A 71 -16.01 -17.62 -3.11
C ARG A 71 -15.65 -16.22 -3.62
N GLU A 72 -15.42 -16.09 -4.92
CA GLU A 72 -15.09 -14.81 -5.56
C GLU A 72 -16.25 -13.81 -5.45
N SER A 73 -17.46 -14.21 -5.84
CA SER A 73 -18.65 -13.36 -5.73
C SER A 73 -18.92 -12.94 -4.29
N SER A 74 -18.71 -13.84 -3.32
CA SER A 74 -18.90 -13.51 -1.91
C SER A 74 -17.87 -12.53 -1.38
N ALA A 75 -16.60 -12.65 -1.77
CA ALA A 75 -15.57 -11.68 -1.40
C ALA A 75 -15.89 -10.27 -1.97
N ILE A 76 -16.36 -10.18 -3.21
CA ILE A 76 -16.80 -8.91 -3.83
C ILE A 76 -17.96 -8.30 -3.04
N ASN A 77 -19.05 -9.07 -2.89
CA ASN A 77 -20.26 -8.59 -2.23
C ASN A 77 -19.97 -8.18 -0.78
N LEU A 78 -19.25 -9.00 -0.01
CA LEU A 78 -18.88 -8.66 1.37
C LEU A 78 -18.03 -7.40 1.43
N THR A 79 -17.13 -7.17 0.45
CA THR A 79 -16.35 -5.93 0.40
C THR A 79 -17.26 -4.69 0.33
N GLN A 80 -18.29 -4.73 -0.51
CA GLN A 80 -19.24 -3.63 -0.65
C GLN A 80 -20.14 -3.47 0.58
N GLN A 81 -20.74 -4.56 1.06
CA GLN A 81 -21.66 -4.52 2.20
C GLN A 81 -20.97 -4.11 3.50
N LEU A 82 -19.79 -4.65 3.80
CA LEU A 82 -19.02 -4.25 4.99
C LEU A 82 -18.56 -2.79 4.86
N GLY A 83 -18.26 -2.33 3.64
CA GLY A 83 -18.02 -0.92 3.35
C GLY A 83 -19.22 -0.03 3.68
N ASN A 84 -20.44 -0.50 3.36
CA ASN A 84 -21.69 0.17 3.70
C ASN A 84 -21.89 0.25 5.22
N ILE A 85 -21.73 -0.87 5.95
CA ILE A 85 -21.79 -0.91 7.42
C ILE A 85 -20.84 0.15 8.01
N LYS A 86 -19.58 0.18 7.56
CA LYS A 86 -18.60 1.19 8.02
C LYS A 86 -19.02 2.62 7.73
N HIS A 87 -19.60 2.87 6.56
CA HIS A 87 -20.05 4.21 6.19
C HIS A 87 -21.20 4.65 7.09
N ARG A 88 -22.21 3.81 7.25
CA ARG A 88 -23.38 4.07 8.08
C ARG A 88 -23.03 4.24 9.56
N SER A 89 -22.19 3.38 10.12
CA SER A 89 -21.74 3.52 11.52
C SER A 89 -21.05 4.85 11.79
N LYS A 90 -20.27 5.38 10.82
CA LYS A 90 -19.65 6.72 10.95
C LYS A 90 -20.65 7.87 10.89
N LEU A 91 -21.76 7.69 10.18
CA LEU A 91 -22.84 8.67 10.13
C LEU A 91 -23.70 8.63 11.40
N ALA A 92 -24.02 7.42 11.88
CA ALA A 92 -24.78 7.20 13.10
C ALA A 92 -24.02 7.66 14.35
N PHE A 93 -22.70 7.45 14.38
CA PHE A 93 -21.84 7.78 15.50
C PHE A 93 -20.60 8.57 15.03
N PRO A 94 -20.71 9.91 14.87
CA PRO A 94 -19.59 10.76 14.45
C PRO A 94 -18.42 10.79 15.44
N ASP A 95 -18.65 10.36 16.69
CA ASP A 95 -17.67 10.34 17.79
C ASP A 95 -16.77 9.10 17.80
N ILE A 96 -17.11 8.02 17.08
CA ILE A 96 -16.25 6.82 16.98
C ILE A 96 -14.89 7.18 16.36
N ILE A 97 -13.85 6.45 16.74
CA ILE A 97 -12.47 6.72 16.29
C ILE A 97 -12.34 6.78 14.77
N ALA A 98 -13.00 5.87 14.05
CA ALA A 98 -12.94 5.84 12.59
C ALA A 98 -13.59 7.05 11.89
N ALA A 99 -14.43 7.83 12.59
CA ALA A 99 -15.03 9.09 12.13
C ALA A 99 -14.29 10.32 12.66
N SER A 100 -14.02 10.35 13.97
CA SER A 100 -13.53 11.54 14.69
C SER A 100 -12.04 11.84 14.51
N THR A 101 -11.24 10.87 14.04
CA THR A 101 -9.79 11.07 13.83
C THR A 101 -9.44 11.94 12.63
N ARG A 102 -10.38 12.21 11.73
CA ARG A 102 -10.17 13.08 10.57
C ARG A 102 -10.44 14.52 10.95
N SER A 103 -9.48 15.40 10.66
CA SER A 103 -9.63 16.83 10.93
C SER A 103 -9.04 17.66 9.80
N ASP A 104 -9.62 18.85 9.63
CA ASP A 104 -9.09 19.91 8.79
C ASP A 104 -8.16 20.78 9.66
N VAL A 105 -6.89 20.89 9.27
CA VAL A 105 -5.88 21.67 9.99
C VAL A 105 -5.49 22.88 9.15
N ASP A 106 -5.58 24.05 9.76
CA ASP A 106 -5.04 25.30 9.23
C ASP A 106 -3.51 25.26 9.31
N LEU A 107 -2.86 25.23 8.14
CA LEU A 107 -1.41 25.16 7.97
C LEU A 107 -0.73 26.54 8.09
N ARG A 108 -1.47 27.64 8.21
CA ARG A 108 -0.94 29.00 8.49
C ARG A 108 -1.08 29.40 9.98
N GLY A 109 -1.96 28.73 10.74
CA GLY A 109 -2.24 29.01 12.15
C GLY A 109 -1.25 28.38 13.15
N LYS A 110 -1.59 28.30 14.45
CA LYS A 110 -0.74 27.61 15.46
C LYS A 110 -0.53 26.11 15.17
N GLY A 111 -1.42 25.48 14.39
CA GLY A 111 -1.28 24.12 13.87
C GLY A 111 -0.20 23.98 12.78
N ALA A 112 0.30 25.11 12.26
CA ALA A 112 1.36 25.18 11.29
C ALA A 112 2.67 24.60 11.81
N ARG A 113 3.04 24.74 13.09
CA ARG A 113 4.40 24.39 13.56
C ARG A 113 4.88 22.99 13.16
N ALA A 114 4.00 21.99 13.23
CA ALA A 114 4.31 20.61 12.83
C ALA A 114 4.53 20.42 11.31
N PHE A 115 4.08 21.38 10.49
CA PHE A 115 4.17 21.42 9.03
C PHE A 115 4.98 22.62 8.47
N SER A 116 5.32 23.60 9.30
CA SER A 116 5.93 24.89 8.93
C SER A 116 7.31 25.11 9.56
N GLU A 117 7.60 24.53 10.73
CA GLU A 117 8.95 24.56 11.33
C GLU A 117 9.78 23.34 10.91
N LEU A 118 9.15 22.29 10.38
CA LEU A 118 9.80 21.09 9.85
C LEU A 118 9.46 20.93 8.37
N PRO A 119 10.46 20.76 7.48
CA PRO A 119 10.19 20.30 6.13
C PRO A 119 9.45 18.96 6.25
N TYR A 120 8.21 18.88 5.78
CA TYR A 120 7.44 17.64 5.83
C TYR A 120 8.21 16.47 5.20
N THR A 121 9.08 16.77 4.22
CA THR A 121 10.07 15.87 3.61
C THR A 121 10.90 15.10 4.63
N GLU A 122 11.22 15.66 5.80
CA GLU A 122 12.11 15.08 6.81
C GLU A 122 11.36 14.32 7.92
N LEU A 123 10.04 14.46 8.01
CA LEU A 123 9.26 13.85 9.10
C LEU A 123 9.42 12.33 9.16
N CYS A 124 9.51 11.65 8.01
CA CYS A 124 9.69 10.21 8.00
C CYS A 124 11.10 9.80 8.47
N GLU A 125 12.15 10.51 8.05
CA GLU A 125 13.52 10.29 8.50
C GLU A 125 13.61 10.46 10.02
N ARG A 126 13.09 11.58 10.53
CA ARG A 126 13.10 11.89 11.96
C ARG A 126 12.29 10.88 12.77
N ALA A 127 11.12 10.47 12.30
CA ALA A 127 10.34 9.44 12.97
C ALA A 127 11.08 8.09 13.04
N LEU A 128 11.92 7.77 12.05
CA LEU A 128 12.78 6.58 12.11
C LEU A 128 13.95 6.74 13.09
N ALA A 129 14.56 7.93 13.16
CA ALA A 129 15.74 8.21 13.99
C ALA A 129 15.38 8.42 15.47
N ASP A 130 14.36 9.24 15.74
CA ASP A 130 13.96 9.70 17.09
C ASP A 130 13.05 8.68 17.80
N GLY A 131 12.53 7.68 17.07
CA GLY A 131 11.69 6.60 17.58
C GLY A 131 10.18 6.90 17.57
N ASP A 132 9.38 5.89 17.90
CA ASP A 132 7.92 5.90 17.67
C ASP A 132 7.10 6.82 18.61
N ASN A 133 7.77 7.41 19.62
CA ASN A 133 7.19 8.39 20.55
C ASN A 133 7.71 9.82 20.30
N SER A 134 8.48 10.02 19.23
CA SER A 134 8.99 11.33 18.85
C SER A 134 7.86 12.26 18.37
N GLU A 135 8.11 13.56 18.42
CA GLU A 135 7.20 14.57 17.86
C GLU A 135 6.90 14.31 16.38
N ALA A 136 7.90 13.87 15.60
CA ALA A 136 7.75 13.54 14.19
C ALA A 136 6.82 12.34 13.95
N ALA A 137 6.92 11.31 14.81
CA ALA A 137 6.04 10.14 14.78
C ALA A 137 4.60 10.45 15.23
N LEU A 138 4.44 11.39 16.17
CA LEU A 138 3.14 11.77 16.74
C LEU A 138 2.39 12.85 15.95
N THR A 139 3.08 13.56 15.05
CA THR A 139 2.48 14.55 14.14
C THR A 139 1.38 13.92 13.27
N PRO A 140 0.20 14.56 13.10
CA PRO A 140 -0.90 14.01 12.30
C PRO A 140 -0.48 13.54 10.90
N PHE A 141 -1.12 12.46 10.43
CA PHE A 141 -0.82 11.85 9.14
C PHE A 141 -1.45 12.61 7.98
N LEU A 142 -0.67 12.83 6.92
CA LEU A 142 -1.13 13.41 5.66
C LEU A 142 -1.17 12.32 4.57
N ASP A 143 -2.34 11.68 4.47
CA ASP A 143 -2.55 10.53 3.58
C ASP A 143 -2.59 10.91 2.08
N ASN A 144 -2.95 12.16 1.75
CA ASN A 144 -3.04 12.60 0.36
C ASN A 144 -1.65 12.88 -0.21
N PRO A 145 -1.16 12.10 -1.20
CA PRO A 145 0.18 12.27 -1.77
C PRO A 145 0.38 13.59 -2.52
N ALA A 146 -0.71 14.21 -3.00
CA ALA A 146 -0.64 15.45 -3.78
C ALA A 146 -0.47 16.71 -2.91
N THR A 147 -0.82 16.65 -1.63
CA THR A 147 -0.74 17.81 -0.74
C THR A 147 0.73 18.19 -0.54
N GLY A 148 1.08 19.46 -0.81
CA GLY A 148 2.43 19.98 -0.58
C GLY A 148 3.44 19.68 -1.70
N TRP A 149 3.09 18.90 -2.73
CA TRP A 149 4.03 18.65 -3.84
C TRP A 149 4.25 19.88 -4.74
N LEU A 150 3.16 20.53 -5.17
CA LEU A 150 3.21 21.79 -5.91
C LEU A 150 3.20 22.98 -4.95
N ALA A 151 2.16 23.08 -4.12
CA ALA A 151 1.97 24.14 -3.13
C ALA A 151 1.22 23.59 -1.90
N TRP A 152 1.43 24.21 -0.75
CA TRP A 152 0.71 23.90 0.48
C TRP A 152 -0.63 24.65 0.54
N PRO A 153 -1.76 23.96 0.80
CA PRO A 153 -3.05 24.62 0.95
C PRO A 153 -3.15 25.32 2.31
N LEU A 154 -4.02 26.33 2.42
CA LEU A 154 -4.36 26.93 3.72
C LEU A 154 -4.86 25.88 4.72
N VAL A 155 -5.71 24.96 4.25
CA VAL A 155 -6.31 23.90 5.08
C VAL A 155 -5.98 22.54 4.47
N ALA A 156 -5.44 21.64 5.29
CA ALA A 156 -5.16 20.27 4.90
C ALA A 156 -5.96 19.26 5.72
N LYS A 157 -6.47 18.24 5.04
CA LYS A 157 -7.11 17.07 5.66
C LYS A 157 -6.03 16.15 6.22
N VAL A 158 -6.00 16.02 7.54
CA VAL A 158 -5.08 15.14 8.25
C VAL A 158 -5.83 14.11 9.08
N ILE A 159 -5.10 13.09 9.52
CA ILE A 159 -5.63 12.04 10.40
C ILE A 159 -4.79 12.02 11.66
N ALA A 160 -5.44 12.16 12.82
CA ALA A 160 -4.77 12.08 14.11
C ALA A 160 -4.04 10.74 14.27
N THR A 161 -2.89 10.78 14.95
CA THR A 161 -2.14 9.59 15.31
C THR A 161 -2.90 8.78 16.37
N PRO A 162 -2.82 7.44 16.34
CA PRO A 162 -3.48 6.59 17.32
C PRO A 162 -3.02 6.90 18.75
N LYS A 163 -3.97 7.12 19.66
CA LYS A 163 -3.69 7.35 21.09
C LYS A 163 -3.57 6.02 21.85
N GLN A 164 -2.78 6.00 22.92
CA GLN A 164 -2.77 4.88 23.88
C GLN A 164 -4.11 4.80 24.62
N GLY A 165 -4.55 3.58 24.95
CA GLY A 165 -5.82 3.34 25.66
C GLY A 165 -7.09 3.72 24.89
N GLY A 166 -7.00 3.87 23.56
CA GLY A 166 -8.15 4.21 22.71
C GLY A 166 -9.13 3.05 22.54
N ALA A 167 -10.41 3.37 22.36
CA ALA A 167 -11.43 2.41 21.95
C ALA A 167 -11.13 1.82 20.56
N LEU A 168 -11.82 0.72 20.22
CA LEU A 168 -11.74 0.12 18.88
C LEU A 168 -12.16 1.14 17.80
N ALA A 169 -11.66 0.94 16.58
CA ALA A 169 -11.99 1.80 15.44
C ALA A 169 -13.51 1.95 15.23
N PHE A 170 -14.23 0.83 15.44
CA PHE A 170 -15.68 0.71 15.42
C PHE A 170 -16.13 0.00 16.71
N ASP A 171 -16.11 0.73 17.82
CA ASP A 171 -16.68 0.31 19.10
C ASP A 171 -18.22 0.24 19.07
N ARG A 172 -18.83 1.03 18.18
CA ARG A 172 -20.28 1.03 17.88
C ARG A 172 -20.53 0.83 16.39
N ILE A 173 -21.56 0.05 16.10
CA ILE A 173 -22.08 -0.19 14.76
C ILE A 173 -23.50 0.37 14.69
N ASP A 174 -23.88 0.94 13.53
CA ASP A 174 -25.26 1.38 13.26
C ASP A 174 -26.24 0.29 13.72
N PRO A 175 -27.23 0.59 14.59
CA PRO A 175 -28.19 -0.38 15.09
C PRO A 175 -28.89 -1.19 13.99
N ASP A 176 -29.18 -0.58 12.84
CA ASP A 176 -29.83 -1.26 11.71
C ASP A 176 -28.87 -2.23 11.00
N CYS A 177 -27.56 -2.02 11.12
CA CYS A 177 -26.52 -2.87 10.57
C CYS A 177 -26.02 -3.93 11.58
N GLN A 178 -26.36 -3.81 12.87
CA GLN A 178 -25.87 -4.68 13.92
C GLN A 178 -26.13 -6.17 13.63
N PRO A 179 -27.34 -6.61 13.22
CA PRO A 179 -27.59 -8.03 12.97
C PRO A 179 -26.80 -8.57 11.77
N ALA A 180 -26.57 -7.74 10.76
CA ALA A 180 -25.75 -8.09 9.60
C ALA A 180 -24.25 -8.17 9.94
N TYR A 181 -23.77 -7.27 10.79
CA TYR A 181 -22.42 -7.30 11.33
C TYR A 181 -22.16 -8.56 12.16
N GLU A 182 -23.12 -8.95 13.00
CA GLU A 182 -23.09 -10.18 13.81
C GLU A 182 -23.11 -11.44 12.94
N ALA A 183 -23.98 -11.50 11.92
CA ALA A 183 -24.07 -12.65 11.02
C ALA A 183 -22.73 -12.98 10.31
N VAL A 184 -21.96 -11.96 9.91
CA VAL A 184 -20.61 -12.18 9.36
C VAL A 184 -19.62 -12.57 10.46
N ARG A 185 -19.72 -11.92 11.63
CA ARG A 185 -18.85 -12.20 12.78
C ARG A 185 -18.94 -13.67 13.19
N ASP A 186 -20.14 -14.19 13.36
CA ASP A 186 -20.38 -15.56 13.81
C ASP A 186 -19.69 -16.59 12.91
N VAL A 187 -19.66 -16.33 11.60
CA VAL A 187 -18.99 -17.19 10.63
C VAL A 187 -17.48 -17.00 10.65
N LEU A 188 -16.98 -15.78 10.64
CA LEU A 188 -15.53 -15.50 10.58
C LEU A 188 -14.78 -15.86 11.87
N PHE A 189 -15.48 -15.90 13.01
CA PHE A 189 -14.93 -16.31 14.30
C PHE A 189 -15.15 -17.81 14.59
N SER A 190 -15.81 -18.54 13.68
CA SER A 190 -15.98 -19.99 13.83
C SER A 190 -14.66 -20.76 13.67
N GLU A 191 -14.51 -21.82 14.47
CA GLU A 191 -13.31 -22.65 14.48
C GLU A 191 -13.00 -23.24 13.09
N GLY A 192 -11.73 -23.18 12.68
CA GLY A 192 -11.27 -23.72 11.40
C GLY A 192 -11.73 -22.96 10.16
N LYS A 193 -12.45 -21.83 10.30
CA LYS A 193 -12.89 -21.03 9.14
C LYS A 193 -11.69 -20.49 8.36
N TRP A 194 -10.72 -19.91 9.05
CA TRP A 194 -9.53 -19.32 8.41
C TRP A 194 -8.63 -20.37 7.77
N ASP A 195 -8.51 -21.56 8.36
CA ASP A 195 -7.77 -22.68 7.76
C ASP A 195 -8.39 -23.11 6.42
N ARG A 196 -9.73 -23.17 6.36
CA ARG A 196 -10.46 -23.48 5.12
C ARG A 196 -10.30 -22.37 4.08
N ILE A 197 -10.39 -21.10 4.48
CA ILE A 197 -10.15 -19.96 3.58
C ILE A 197 -8.72 -20.04 3.03
N ALA A 198 -7.71 -20.21 3.90
CA ALA A 198 -6.32 -20.30 3.52
C ALA A 198 -6.05 -21.48 2.56
N LYS A 199 -6.62 -22.65 2.85
CA LYS A 199 -6.52 -23.83 1.98
C LYS A 199 -7.10 -23.56 0.59
N LEU A 200 -8.34 -23.09 0.51
CA LEU A 200 -9.02 -22.90 -0.78
C LEU A 200 -8.40 -21.76 -1.60
N PHE A 201 -8.13 -20.62 -0.97
CA PHE A 201 -7.65 -19.42 -1.68
C PHE A 201 -6.19 -19.56 -2.15
N SER A 202 -5.38 -20.37 -1.45
CA SER A 202 -4.03 -20.72 -1.91
C SER A 202 -4.00 -21.71 -3.07
N GLN A 203 -5.09 -22.44 -3.31
CA GLN A 203 -5.23 -23.39 -4.42
C GLN A 203 -5.85 -22.77 -5.69
N GLU A 204 -6.53 -21.62 -5.54
CA GLU A 204 -7.09 -20.86 -6.65
C GLU A 204 -6.00 -20.18 -7.47
N SER A 205 -5.27 -20.96 -8.25
CA SER A 205 -4.36 -20.49 -9.29
C SER A 205 -5.12 -20.21 -10.58
N SER A 206 -4.63 -19.26 -11.36
CA SER A 206 -5.03 -19.06 -12.75
C SER A 206 -4.62 -20.26 -13.62
N ARG A 207 -5.21 -20.34 -14.82
CA ARG A 207 -4.95 -21.42 -15.79
C ARG A 207 -3.49 -21.55 -16.20
N SER A 208 -2.70 -20.47 -16.09
CA SER A 208 -1.24 -20.48 -16.30
C SER A 208 -0.52 -19.81 -15.13
N PRO A 209 0.73 -20.20 -14.80
CA PRO A 209 1.54 -19.52 -13.78
C PRO A 209 1.80 -18.04 -14.06
N GLU A 210 1.83 -17.63 -15.33
CA GLU A 210 2.04 -16.23 -15.72
C GLU A 210 0.83 -15.36 -15.38
N ASP A 211 -0.37 -15.94 -15.49
CA ASP A 211 -1.64 -15.29 -15.15
C ASP A 211 -1.91 -15.23 -13.64
N ASP A 212 -1.09 -15.90 -12.80
CA ASP A 212 -1.34 -15.99 -11.37
C ASP A 212 -0.92 -14.68 -10.74
N ASN A 213 -1.91 -13.85 -10.44
CA ASN A 213 -1.72 -12.47 -10.04
C ASN A 213 -2.33 -12.22 -8.67
N PHE A 214 -1.79 -11.21 -7.99
CA PHE A 214 -2.32 -10.75 -6.71
C PHE A 214 -3.82 -10.40 -6.82
N GLY A 215 -4.65 -11.07 -6.00
CA GLY A 215 -6.09 -10.85 -5.95
C GLY A 215 -6.48 -9.57 -5.23
N VAL A 216 -6.52 -8.45 -5.95
CA VAL A 216 -6.92 -7.12 -5.41
C VAL A 216 -8.28 -7.17 -4.72
N THR A 217 -9.24 -7.90 -5.30
CA THR A 217 -10.58 -8.10 -4.73
C THR A 217 -10.53 -8.78 -3.36
N ARG A 218 -9.70 -9.81 -3.20
CA ARG A 218 -9.56 -10.51 -1.91
C ARG A 218 -8.86 -9.63 -0.88
N ALA A 219 -7.81 -8.91 -1.27
CA ALA A 219 -7.16 -7.92 -0.41
C ALA A 219 -8.12 -6.80 0.03
N ALA A 220 -9.04 -6.38 -0.86
CA ALA A 220 -10.10 -5.43 -0.52
C ALA A 220 -11.10 -6.00 0.49
N PHE A 221 -11.52 -7.26 0.33
CA PHE A 221 -12.34 -7.99 1.31
C PHE A 221 -11.66 -8.03 2.68
N TYR A 222 -10.40 -8.49 2.73
CA TYR A 222 -9.62 -8.55 3.97
C TYR A 222 -9.49 -7.16 4.61
N THR A 223 -9.31 -6.10 3.81
CA THR A 223 -9.30 -4.71 4.30
C THR A 223 -10.58 -4.35 5.03
N GLN A 224 -11.75 -4.80 4.57
CA GLN A 224 -13.02 -4.45 5.22
C GLN A 224 -13.21 -5.20 6.53
N VAL A 225 -12.95 -6.52 6.55
CA VAL A 225 -13.13 -7.33 7.76
C VAL A 225 -12.16 -6.91 8.87
N PHE A 226 -10.87 -6.71 8.57
CA PHE A 226 -9.91 -6.26 9.59
C PHE A 226 -10.17 -4.82 10.04
N ALA A 227 -10.74 -3.96 9.18
CA ALA A 227 -11.14 -2.62 9.61
C ALA A 227 -12.32 -2.61 10.59
N LEU A 228 -13.21 -3.60 10.53
CA LEU A 228 -14.39 -3.69 11.38
C LEU A 228 -14.15 -4.47 12.67
N TYR A 229 -13.50 -5.63 12.57
CA TYR A 229 -13.32 -6.57 13.68
C TYR A 229 -11.96 -6.43 14.40
N ASP A 230 -11.11 -5.52 13.92
CA ASP A 230 -9.84 -5.14 14.54
C ASP A 230 -8.91 -6.34 14.79
N PHE A 231 -8.00 -6.22 15.77
CA PHE A 231 -7.04 -7.23 16.15
C PHE A 231 -7.70 -8.55 16.59
N SER A 232 -8.92 -8.52 17.14
CA SER A 232 -9.61 -9.73 17.59
C SER A 232 -9.86 -10.74 16.46
N LEU A 233 -10.10 -10.26 15.23
CA LEU A 233 -10.20 -11.14 14.07
C LEU A 233 -8.83 -11.57 13.57
N LEU A 234 -7.82 -10.70 13.67
CA LEU A 234 -6.45 -11.04 13.31
C LEU A 234 -5.95 -12.22 14.16
N GLU A 235 -6.29 -12.28 15.45
CA GLU A 235 -5.96 -13.43 16.31
C GLU A 235 -6.53 -14.75 15.77
N GLN A 236 -7.75 -14.73 15.23
CA GLN A 236 -8.37 -15.92 14.62
C GLN A 236 -7.71 -16.29 13.28
N ALA A 237 -7.33 -15.29 12.49
CA ALA A 237 -6.74 -15.47 11.17
C ALA A 237 -5.24 -15.77 11.20
N TRP A 238 -4.55 -15.40 12.29
CA TRP A 238 -3.09 -15.38 12.37
C TRP A 238 -2.44 -16.75 12.12
N PRO A 239 -2.91 -17.87 12.70
CA PRO A 239 -2.29 -19.18 12.44
C PRO A 239 -2.27 -19.53 10.95
N ALA A 240 -3.35 -19.23 10.24
CA ALA A 240 -3.47 -19.46 8.81
C ALA A 240 -2.58 -18.52 7.99
N ILE A 241 -2.50 -17.23 8.37
CA ILE A 241 -1.61 -16.24 7.72
C ILE A 241 -0.14 -16.64 7.89
N GLU A 242 0.26 -17.01 9.10
CA GLU A 242 1.61 -17.43 9.43
C GLU A 242 1.98 -18.70 8.65
N GLN A 243 1.12 -19.72 8.67
CA GLN A 243 1.34 -20.96 7.92
C GLN A 243 1.52 -20.71 6.41
N LEU A 244 0.65 -19.90 5.80
CA LEU A 244 0.75 -19.58 4.38
C LEU A 244 2.04 -18.80 4.05
N THR A 245 2.43 -17.88 4.93
CA THR A 245 3.62 -17.04 4.72
C THR A 245 4.91 -17.83 4.86
N LEU A 246 4.94 -18.82 5.76
CA LEU A 246 6.10 -19.70 5.97
C LEU A 246 6.17 -20.84 4.94
N ASP A 247 5.10 -21.10 4.19
CA ASP A 247 5.10 -22.02 3.06
C ASP A 247 5.71 -21.35 1.81
N ILE A 248 7.03 -21.22 1.84
CA ILE A 248 7.83 -20.56 0.79
C ILE A 248 7.78 -21.33 -0.53
N GLU A 249 7.62 -22.65 -0.47
CA GLU A 249 7.68 -23.51 -1.66
C GLU A 249 6.42 -23.36 -2.53
N ARG A 250 5.25 -23.19 -1.92
CA ARG A 250 3.99 -23.02 -2.65
C ARG A 250 3.75 -21.56 -3.05
N THR A 251 3.90 -21.26 -4.34
CA THR A 251 3.61 -19.96 -4.95
C THR A 251 2.20 -19.44 -4.59
N GLY A 252 1.18 -20.31 -4.68
CA GLY A 252 -0.19 -19.94 -4.31
C GLY A 252 -0.38 -19.64 -2.82
N ALA A 253 0.45 -20.22 -1.94
CA ALA A 253 0.44 -19.89 -0.52
C ALA A 253 1.01 -18.49 -0.29
N GLN A 254 2.14 -18.16 -0.92
CA GLN A 254 2.73 -16.81 -0.88
C GLN A 254 1.77 -15.75 -1.44
N ARG A 255 1.07 -16.05 -2.54
CA ARG A 255 0.04 -15.17 -3.08
C ARG A 255 -1.08 -14.91 -2.07
N ALA A 256 -1.70 -15.96 -1.53
CA ALA A 256 -2.79 -15.84 -0.55
C ALA A 256 -2.34 -15.13 0.74
N ALA A 257 -1.14 -15.43 1.25
CA ALA A 257 -0.53 -14.73 2.38
C ALA A 257 -0.39 -13.23 2.11
N SER A 258 0.16 -12.87 0.95
CA SER A 258 0.36 -11.47 0.57
C SER A 258 -0.97 -10.70 0.46
N GLU A 259 -2.05 -11.34 -0.01
CA GLU A 259 -3.40 -10.78 -0.10
C GLU A 259 -3.99 -10.52 1.31
N MET A 260 -3.84 -11.48 2.23
CA MET A 260 -4.29 -11.33 3.62
C MET A 260 -3.52 -10.23 4.34
N ILE A 261 -2.19 -10.22 4.24
CA ILE A 261 -1.34 -9.20 4.89
C ILE A 261 -1.61 -7.81 4.32
N ALA A 262 -1.81 -7.68 3.00
CA ALA A 262 -2.24 -6.42 2.39
C ALA A 262 -3.55 -5.89 3.00
N GLY A 263 -4.51 -6.79 3.23
CA GLY A 263 -5.76 -6.49 3.90
C GLY A 263 -5.58 -6.04 5.35
N VAL A 264 -4.74 -6.73 6.13
CA VAL A 264 -4.41 -6.35 7.52
C VAL A 264 -3.80 -4.96 7.56
N LEU A 265 -2.74 -4.73 6.76
CA LEU A 265 -2.02 -3.46 6.70
C LEU A 265 -2.91 -2.28 6.30
N ARG A 266 -3.86 -2.51 5.37
CA ARG A 266 -4.77 -1.45 4.91
C ARG A 266 -5.98 -1.28 5.83
N GLY A 267 -6.44 -2.36 6.46
CA GLY A 267 -7.57 -2.42 7.39
C GLY A 267 -7.26 -1.75 8.72
N SER A 268 -6.01 -1.78 9.16
CA SER A 268 -5.54 -1.22 10.44
C SER A 268 -5.44 0.31 10.49
N LYS A 269 -5.94 1.03 9.47
CA LYS A 269 -5.84 2.49 9.32
C LYS A 269 -6.27 3.29 10.58
N TYR A 270 -7.29 2.81 11.30
CA TYR A 270 -7.88 3.47 12.47
C TYR A 270 -7.76 2.65 13.75
N TRP A 271 -6.95 1.59 13.74
CA TRP A 271 -6.75 0.76 14.93
C TRP A 271 -6.13 1.57 16.06
N SER A 272 -6.39 1.13 17.29
CA SER A 272 -5.76 1.71 18.48
C SER A 272 -4.25 1.46 18.43
N ARG A 273 -3.48 2.26 19.20
CA ARG A 273 -2.03 2.07 19.29
C ARG A 273 -1.68 0.66 19.79
N GLU A 274 -2.45 0.14 20.76
CA GLU A 274 -2.25 -1.21 21.31
C GLU A 274 -2.46 -2.30 20.25
N SER A 275 -3.53 -2.25 19.48
CA SER A 275 -3.78 -3.19 18.39
C SER A 275 -2.68 -3.14 17.33
N LEU A 276 -2.19 -1.93 17.00
CA LEU A 276 -1.10 -1.75 16.05
C LEU A 276 0.22 -2.33 16.58
N ASP A 277 0.56 -2.09 17.85
CA ASP A 277 1.80 -2.60 18.45
C ASP A 277 1.78 -4.15 18.47
N LYS A 278 0.66 -4.77 18.83
CA LYS A 278 0.50 -6.24 18.75
C LYS A 278 0.60 -6.75 17.31
N MET A 279 -0.10 -6.10 16.37
CA MET A 279 -0.05 -6.44 14.94
C MET A 279 1.38 -6.38 14.39
N TRP A 280 2.12 -5.31 14.68
CA TRP A 280 3.50 -5.16 14.23
C TRP A 280 4.45 -6.15 14.89
N GLY A 281 4.23 -6.48 16.17
CA GLY A 281 4.98 -7.53 16.88
C GLY A 281 4.86 -8.90 16.20
N LEU A 282 3.69 -9.20 15.61
CA LEU A 282 3.47 -10.41 14.82
C LEU A 282 4.02 -10.30 13.38
N LEU A 283 3.72 -9.21 12.68
CA LEU A 283 4.04 -9.05 11.26
C LEU A 283 5.52 -8.87 10.96
N ILE A 284 6.26 -8.10 11.77
CA ILE A 284 7.65 -7.77 11.44
C ILE A 284 8.57 -9.01 11.40
N PRO A 285 8.57 -9.91 12.39
CA PRO A 285 9.36 -11.14 12.34
C PRO A 285 8.96 -12.03 11.14
N LEU A 286 7.66 -12.13 10.85
CA LEU A 286 7.13 -12.93 9.77
C LEU A 286 7.57 -12.39 8.40
N LEU A 287 7.42 -11.08 8.18
CA LEU A 287 7.84 -10.41 6.95
C LEU A 287 9.36 -10.42 6.76
N SER A 288 10.13 -10.32 7.84
CA SER A 288 11.59 -10.49 7.78
C SER A 288 11.96 -11.87 7.22
N THR A 289 11.26 -12.91 7.67
CA THR A 289 11.45 -14.28 7.17
C THR A 289 11.01 -14.41 5.72
N ALA A 290 9.83 -13.89 5.36
CA ALA A 290 9.33 -13.95 3.99
C ALA A 290 10.26 -13.20 3.00
N PHE A 291 10.70 -11.99 3.34
CA PHE A 291 11.54 -11.16 2.46
C PHE A 291 12.95 -11.73 2.26
N SER A 292 13.50 -12.44 3.25
CA SER A 292 14.78 -13.14 3.09
C SER A 292 14.71 -14.39 2.21
N LYS A 293 13.51 -14.90 1.93
CA LYS A 293 13.27 -16.12 1.15
C LYS A 293 12.43 -15.87 -0.11
N LEU A 294 12.42 -14.64 -0.61
CA LEU A 294 11.72 -14.30 -1.85
C LEU A 294 12.28 -15.09 -3.01
N ARG A 295 11.40 -15.40 -3.97
CA ARG A 295 11.73 -16.05 -5.23
C ARG A 295 11.26 -15.18 -6.40
N PRO A 296 11.81 -15.35 -7.61
CA PRO A 296 11.39 -14.56 -8.78
C PRO A 296 9.88 -14.58 -9.04
N ASP A 297 9.23 -15.72 -8.83
CA ASP A 297 7.80 -15.92 -9.06
C ASP A 297 6.90 -15.33 -7.95
N THR A 298 7.45 -15.11 -6.74
CA THR A 298 6.70 -14.65 -5.57
C THR A 298 6.90 -13.16 -5.25
N LEU A 299 8.04 -12.58 -5.67
CA LEU A 299 8.36 -11.16 -5.44
C LEU A 299 7.25 -10.22 -5.91
N ARG A 300 6.65 -10.51 -7.08
CA ARG A 300 5.55 -9.70 -7.66
C ARG A 300 4.31 -9.61 -6.75
N PHE A 301 4.00 -10.67 -5.99
CA PHE A 301 2.86 -10.68 -5.08
C PHE A 301 3.09 -9.77 -3.89
N TRP A 302 4.27 -9.88 -3.27
CA TRP A 302 4.68 -9.04 -2.16
C TRP A 302 4.79 -7.58 -2.56
N GLN A 303 5.38 -7.28 -3.73
CA GLN A 303 5.40 -5.91 -4.25
C GLN A 303 3.99 -5.35 -4.45
N THR A 304 3.07 -6.12 -5.04
CA THR A 304 1.68 -5.67 -5.26
C THR A 304 0.91 -5.52 -3.95
N SER A 305 1.12 -6.43 -3.00
CA SER A 305 0.60 -6.38 -1.63
C SER A 305 0.99 -5.08 -0.93
N LEU A 306 2.27 -4.73 -0.98
CA LEU A 306 2.79 -3.49 -0.39
C LEU A 306 2.29 -2.24 -1.13
N ARG A 307 2.27 -2.22 -2.47
CA ARG A 307 1.67 -1.09 -3.23
C ARG A 307 0.20 -0.89 -2.85
N PHE A 308 -0.54 -1.98 -2.70
CA PHE A 308 -1.93 -1.94 -2.26
C PHE A 308 -2.03 -1.37 -0.83
N ALA A 309 -1.17 -1.77 0.10
CA ALA A 309 -1.18 -1.23 1.47
C ALA A 309 -0.82 0.27 1.52
N PHE A 310 0.21 0.68 0.76
CA PHE A 310 0.79 2.03 0.82
C PHE A 310 -0.03 3.10 0.07
N ALA A 311 -0.90 2.68 -0.85
CA ALA A 311 -1.66 3.60 -1.69
C ALA A 311 -2.47 4.63 -0.89
N ARG A 312 -2.23 5.92 -1.16
CA ARG A 312 -2.85 7.07 -0.48
C ARG A 312 -2.71 6.99 1.05
N ARG A 313 -1.49 6.74 1.51
CA ARG A 313 -1.12 6.74 2.92
C ARG A 313 0.13 7.58 3.15
N ASP A 314 0.24 8.06 4.37
CA ASP A 314 1.45 8.61 4.93
C ASP A 314 2.48 7.49 5.20
N PRO A 315 3.76 7.62 4.80
CA PRO A 315 4.79 6.62 5.06
C PRO A 315 4.96 6.29 6.55
N ARG A 316 4.71 7.25 7.43
CA ARG A 316 4.89 7.10 8.89
C ARG A 316 3.91 6.09 9.52
N ARG A 317 2.87 5.70 8.80
CA ARG A 317 1.98 4.60 9.25
C ARG A 317 2.65 3.23 9.20
N PHE A 318 3.74 3.11 8.45
CA PHE A 318 4.43 1.87 8.18
C PHE A 318 5.87 1.90 8.70
N LEU A 319 6.21 2.75 9.68
CA LEU A 319 7.59 2.89 10.19
C LEU A 319 8.25 1.56 10.55
N PRO A 320 7.59 0.60 11.23
CA PRO A 320 8.21 -0.69 11.52
C PRO A 320 8.62 -1.45 10.25
N LEU A 321 7.79 -1.40 9.21
CA LEU A 321 8.05 -2.06 7.92
C LEU A 321 9.08 -1.30 7.08
N VAL A 322 9.04 0.03 7.08
CA VAL A 322 10.07 0.87 6.46
C VAL A 322 11.42 0.59 7.11
N ARG A 323 11.47 0.50 8.44
CA ARG A 323 12.68 0.14 9.20
C ARG A 323 13.17 -1.25 8.82
N LEU A 324 12.28 -2.24 8.69
CA LEU A 324 12.63 -3.59 8.25
C LEU A 324 13.27 -3.58 6.85
N ILE A 325 12.68 -2.88 5.89
CA ILE A 325 13.18 -2.83 4.49
C ILE A 325 14.53 -2.10 4.40
N ILE A 326 14.69 -1.00 5.15
CA ILE A 326 15.91 -0.19 5.10
C ILE A 326 17.06 -0.85 5.88
N TYR A 327 16.80 -1.35 7.09
CA TYR A 327 17.83 -1.74 8.05
C TYR A 327 17.87 -3.24 8.36
N GLY A 328 16.80 -3.99 8.10
CA GLY A 328 16.71 -5.40 8.52
C GLY A 328 17.60 -6.34 7.71
N ASN A 329 17.67 -6.15 6.40
CA ASN A 329 18.53 -6.93 5.50
C ASN A 329 19.01 -6.06 4.33
N PRO A 330 19.94 -5.11 4.57
CA PRO A 330 20.37 -4.17 3.56
C PRO A 330 21.08 -4.86 2.39
N PHE A 331 21.17 -4.14 1.27
CA PHE A 331 21.94 -4.56 0.10
C PHE A 331 23.41 -4.82 0.48
N ASP A 332 23.90 -6.01 0.13
CA ASP A 332 25.30 -6.42 0.28
C ASP A 332 25.98 -6.53 -1.10
N PRO A 333 26.90 -5.61 -1.45
CA PRO A 333 27.61 -5.63 -2.73
C PRO A 333 28.54 -6.84 -2.93
N GLN A 334 28.83 -7.63 -1.89
CA GLN A 334 29.71 -8.79 -1.97
C GLN A 334 28.95 -10.12 -2.05
N SER A 335 27.62 -10.08 -1.96
CA SER A 335 26.76 -11.26 -1.99
C SER A 335 26.76 -11.94 -3.37
N GLU A 336 26.92 -13.27 -3.36
CA GLU A 336 26.84 -14.11 -4.56
C GLU A 336 25.39 -14.49 -4.93
N ALA A 337 24.39 -13.92 -4.25
CA ALA A 337 22.97 -14.17 -4.49
C ALA A 337 22.32 -13.01 -5.30
N PRO A 338 22.49 -12.96 -6.64
CA PRO A 338 22.08 -11.82 -7.46
C PRO A 338 20.59 -11.46 -7.32
N PHE A 339 19.74 -12.47 -7.28
CA PHE A 339 18.30 -12.25 -7.14
C PHE A 339 17.95 -11.64 -5.78
N ALA A 340 18.52 -12.17 -4.70
CA ALA A 340 18.25 -11.68 -3.35
C ALA A 340 18.66 -10.21 -3.20
N GLU A 341 19.83 -9.84 -3.72
CA GLU A 341 20.30 -8.45 -3.71
C GLU A 341 19.46 -7.52 -4.59
N ALA A 342 19.08 -7.97 -5.79
CA ALA A 342 18.17 -7.21 -6.64
C ALA A 342 16.80 -7.01 -5.98
N ALA A 343 16.26 -8.04 -5.31
CA ALA A 343 14.98 -7.95 -4.61
C ALA A 343 15.02 -6.92 -3.47
N LYS A 344 16.10 -6.83 -2.70
CA LYS A 344 16.28 -5.78 -1.66
C LYS A 344 16.27 -4.38 -2.27
N ILE A 345 16.96 -4.18 -3.39
CA ILE A 345 16.99 -2.92 -4.14
C ILE A 345 15.59 -2.58 -4.68
N GLU A 346 14.87 -3.56 -5.21
CA GLU A 346 13.51 -3.37 -5.70
C GLU A 346 12.51 -3.04 -4.59
N LEU A 347 12.70 -3.57 -3.37
CA LEU A 347 11.89 -3.19 -2.20
C LEU A 347 12.14 -1.73 -1.78
N LEU A 348 13.37 -1.22 -1.90
CA LEU A 348 13.65 0.21 -1.69
C LEU A 348 13.01 1.08 -2.79
N LEU A 349 13.12 0.64 -4.05
CA LEU A 349 12.49 1.32 -5.19
C LEU A 349 10.96 1.38 -5.03
N LEU A 350 10.37 0.31 -4.51
CA LEU A 350 8.96 0.25 -4.18
C LEU A 350 8.54 1.30 -3.15
N LEU A 351 9.35 1.59 -2.12
CA LEU A 351 9.03 2.64 -1.15
C LEU A 351 8.96 4.01 -1.83
N ILE A 352 9.94 4.32 -2.67
CA ILE A 352 10.01 5.59 -3.42
C ILE A 352 8.83 5.71 -4.37
N ASN A 353 8.53 4.67 -5.15
CA ASN A 353 7.38 4.68 -6.06
C ASN A 353 6.02 4.79 -5.34
N SER A 354 5.96 4.49 -4.04
CA SER A 354 4.73 4.55 -3.25
C SER A 354 4.52 5.91 -2.59
N TRP A 355 5.60 6.57 -2.16
CA TRP A 355 5.51 7.80 -1.36
C TRP A 355 6.21 9.02 -1.93
N ASP A 356 7.03 8.83 -2.97
CA ASP A 356 7.78 9.87 -3.68
C ASP A 356 8.67 10.67 -2.71
N TRP A 357 8.83 11.98 -2.93
CA TRP A 357 9.54 12.95 -2.09
C TRP A 357 9.37 12.80 -0.57
N ARG A 358 8.27 12.19 -0.10
CA ARG A 358 7.95 12.02 1.33
C ARG A 358 8.76 10.93 2.05
N ILE A 359 9.45 10.04 1.31
CA ILE A 359 10.29 8.97 1.89
C ILE A 359 11.78 9.12 1.55
N VAL A 360 12.11 10.04 0.63
CA VAL A 360 13.47 10.16 0.09
C VAL A 360 14.49 10.45 1.19
N SER A 361 14.22 11.41 2.07
CA SER A 361 15.07 11.76 3.22
C SER A 361 15.47 10.53 4.04
N ALA A 362 14.48 9.71 4.41
CA ALA A 362 14.64 8.50 5.21
C ALA A 362 15.55 7.46 4.52
N ILE A 363 15.39 7.27 3.21
CA ILE A 363 16.22 6.33 2.43
C ILE A 363 17.62 6.89 2.26
N THR A 364 17.78 8.19 1.95
CA THR A 364 19.12 8.73 1.74
C THR A 364 19.91 8.85 3.04
N ALA A 365 19.24 9.09 4.18
CA ALA A 365 19.86 9.09 5.51
C ALA A 365 20.39 7.72 5.91
N SER A 366 19.77 6.64 5.42
CA SER A 366 20.26 5.27 5.66
C SER A 366 21.54 4.93 4.89
N LYS A 367 22.02 5.81 4.00
CA LYS A 367 23.24 5.66 3.20
C LYS A 367 23.33 4.28 2.52
N PRO A 368 22.34 3.90 1.70
CA PRO A 368 22.39 2.64 0.98
C PRO A 368 23.64 2.61 0.09
N ARG A 369 24.34 1.47 0.04
CA ARG A 369 25.60 1.28 -0.68
C ARG A 369 25.42 1.20 -2.22
N LEU A 370 24.59 2.07 -2.80
CA LEU A 370 24.16 2.00 -4.21
C LEU A 370 25.32 2.22 -5.19
N LEU A 371 26.30 3.06 -4.84
CA LEU A 371 27.49 3.26 -5.68
C LEU A 371 28.37 2.01 -5.78
N ASP A 372 28.30 1.10 -4.81
CA ASP A 372 29.03 -0.16 -4.86
C ASP A 372 28.37 -1.14 -5.84
N ALA A 373 27.09 -0.91 -6.20
CA ALA A 373 26.41 -1.66 -7.24
C ALA A 373 26.78 -1.19 -8.66
N LEU A 374 27.49 -0.06 -8.81
CA LEU A 374 27.74 0.57 -10.11
C LEU A 374 28.41 -0.41 -11.10
N ALA A 375 29.46 -1.11 -10.67
CA ALA A 375 30.16 -2.13 -11.47
C ALA A 375 29.91 -3.57 -11.01
N HIS A 376 28.79 -3.82 -10.32
CA HIS A 376 28.46 -5.15 -9.77
C HIS A 376 28.55 -6.26 -10.83
N PRO A 377 29.04 -7.48 -10.53
CA PRO A 377 29.21 -8.53 -11.53
C PRO A 377 27.89 -8.94 -12.22
N TYR A 378 26.79 -9.02 -11.45
CA TYR A 378 25.50 -9.46 -11.97
C TYR A 378 24.67 -8.35 -12.59
N LYS A 379 24.16 -8.59 -13.80
CA LYS A 379 23.33 -7.64 -14.56
C LYS A 379 22.07 -7.23 -13.81
N GLN A 380 21.37 -8.18 -13.19
CA GLN A 380 20.11 -7.92 -12.51
C GLN A 380 20.26 -6.88 -11.38
N VAL A 381 21.34 -6.98 -10.60
CA VAL A 381 21.65 -6.02 -9.51
C VAL A 381 21.93 -4.63 -10.09
N ARG A 382 22.73 -4.56 -11.16
CA ARG A 382 23.03 -3.29 -11.84
C ARG A 382 21.79 -2.61 -12.40
N ASP A 383 20.90 -3.38 -13.02
CA ASP A 383 19.66 -2.85 -13.60
C ASP A 383 18.75 -2.26 -12.52
N ALA A 384 18.52 -3.02 -11.44
CA ALA A 384 17.74 -2.57 -10.29
C ALA A 384 18.37 -1.32 -9.62
N ALA A 385 19.69 -1.33 -9.43
CA ALA A 385 20.42 -0.22 -8.81
C ALA A 385 20.37 1.06 -9.66
N GLY A 386 20.55 0.95 -10.98
CA GLY A 386 20.48 2.08 -11.90
C GLY A 386 19.12 2.78 -11.83
N ILE A 387 18.03 2.00 -11.85
CA ILE A 387 16.66 2.52 -11.73
C ILE A 387 16.44 3.14 -10.35
N LEU A 388 16.86 2.47 -9.27
CA LEU A 388 16.72 2.98 -7.91
C LEU A 388 17.46 4.32 -7.73
N MET A 389 18.71 4.41 -8.17
CA MET A 389 19.50 5.63 -8.08
C MET A 389 18.79 6.79 -8.80
N TYR A 390 18.31 6.59 -10.03
CA TYR A 390 17.59 7.65 -10.74
C TYR A 390 16.31 8.05 -10.02
N THR A 391 15.50 7.07 -9.63
CA THR A 391 14.20 7.32 -9.00
C THR A 391 14.37 8.01 -7.65
N LEU A 392 15.36 7.62 -6.84
CA LEU A 392 15.65 8.23 -5.55
C LEU A 392 16.01 9.71 -5.67
N TYR A 393 16.97 10.03 -6.55
CA TYR A 393 17.42 11.42 -6.69
C TYR A 393 16.43 12.28 -7.46
N SER A 394 15.70 11.75 -8.44
CA SER A 394 14.63 12.50 -9.12
C SER A 394 13.43 12.79 -8.20
N ALA A 395 13.15 11.92 -7.24
CA ALA A 395 12.10 12.11 -6.24
C ALA A 395 12.46 13.15 -5.15
N GLU A 396 13.72 13.60 -5.04
CA GLU A 396 14.04 14.77 -4.19
C GLU A 396 13.33 16.03 -4.69
N TYR A 397 12.98 16.09 -5.98
CA TYR A 397 12.31 17.24 -6.55
C TYR A 397 10.85 17.34 -6.11
N SER A 398 10.55 18.43 -5.41
CA SER A 398 9.21 18.95 -5.23
C SER A 398 9.26 20.46 -5.37
N VAL A 399 8.21 21.07 -5.94
CA VAL A 399 8.15 22.53 -6.06
C VAL A 399 7.82 23.13 -4.71
N SER A 400 6.83 22.54 -4.02
CA SER A 400 6.46 22.80 -2.64
C SER A 400 6.43 24.28 -2.25
N TYR A 401 5.73 25.11 -3.04
CA TYR A 401 5.47 26.50 -2.65
C TYR A 401 4.82 26.52 -1.27
N THR A 402 5.30 27.42 -0.41
CA THR A 402 4.78 27.58 0.95
C THR A 402 3.30 27.95 0.97
N ASP A 403 2.80 28.52 -0.13
CA ASP A 403 1.46 29.05 -0.24
C ASP A 403 0.92 29.01 -1.67
N VAL A 404 -0.40 28.86 -1.84
CA VAL A 404 -1.05 28.84 -3.16
C VAL A 404 -0.96 30.22 -3.83
N GLU A 405 -1.08 31.30 -3.08
CA GLU A 405 -1.00 32.67 -3.60
C GLU A 405 0.42 32.96 -4.14
N ILE A 406 1.46 32.49 -3.43
CA ILE A 406 2.86 32.58 -3.88
C ILE A 406 3.06 31.77 -5.17
N ALA A 407 2.46 30.57 -5.25
CA ALA A 407 2.53 29.76 -6.45
C ALA A 407 1.88 30.47 -7.66
N ILE A 408 0.71 31.09 -7.48
CA ILE A 408 0.02 31.84 -8.54
C ILE A 408 0.87 33.02 -8.99
N ASP A 409 1.42 33.79 -8.05
CA ASP A 409 2.26 34.96 -8.35
C ASP A 409 3.55 34.59 -9.09
N ASP A 410 4.20 33.47 -8.73
CA ASP A 410 5.38 32.96 -9.45
C ASP A 410 5.00 32.52 -10.86
N LEU A 411 3.97 31.68 -11.00
CA LEU A 411 3.52 31.15 -12.29
C LEU A 411 3.09 32.26 -13.26
N ALA A 412 2.44 33.31 -12.76
CA ALA A 412 2.00 34.45 -13.58
C ALA A 412 3.16 35.22 -14.24
N ARG A 413 4.37 35.19 -13.65
CA ARG A 413 5.56 35.85 -14.21
C ARG A 413 6.06 35.22 -15.50
N TYR A 414 5.66 33.98 -15.78
CA TYR A 414 6.09 33.22 -16.96
C TYR A 414 5.04 33.22 -18.09
N GLY A 415 4.02 34.09 -18.01
CA GLY A 415 3.01 34.25 -19.05
C GLY A 415 2.02 33.09 -19.13
N ALA A 416 1.31 32.97 -20.26
CA ALA A 416 0.18 32.04 -20.43
C ALA A 416 0.55 30.55 -20.37
N THR A 417 1.83 30.21 -20.57
CA THR A 417 2.34 28.83 -20.51
C THR A 417 2.77 28.39 -19.11
N GLY A 418 2.88 29.33 -18.16
CA GLY A 418 3.41 29.08 -16.82
C GLY A 418 4.91 28.79 -16.80
N ARG A 419 5.43 28.44 -15.62
CA ARG A 419 6.83 28.10 -15.39
C ARG A 419 7.14 26.68 -15.89
N ASP A 420 8.30 26.51 -16.51
CA ASP A 420 8.81 25.19 -16.86
C ASP A 420 9.47 24.51 -15.64
N PHE A 421 8.90 23.37 -15.23
CA PHE A 421 9.40 22.52 -14.14
C PHE A 421 10.11 21.25 -14.66
N SER A 422 10.34 21.16 -15.96
CA SER A 422 11.04 20.04 -16.58
C SER A 422 12.56 20.13 -16.40
N HIS A 423 13.10 21.34 -16.23
CA HIS A 423 14.50 21.57 -15.91
C HIS A 423 14.74 21.57 -14.39
N TRP A 424 15.54 20.61 -13.92
CA TRP A 424 16.03 20.59 -12.54
C TRP A 424 17.38 19.89 -12.48
N GLU A 425 18.41 20.64 -12.09
CA GLU A 425 19.80 20.18 -12.02
C GLU A 425 20.11 19.27 -10.81
N GLY A 426 19.11 18.97 -9.97
CA GLY A 426 19.34 18.26 -8.71
C GLY A 426 19.68 19.20 -7.55
N SER A 427 19.53 18.70 -6.32
CA SER A 427 20.15 19.31 -5.14
C SER A 427 21.68 19.21 -5.22
N GLN A 428 22.42 19.96 -4.39
CA GLN A 428 23.88 19.82 -4.32
C GLN A 428 24.30 18.36 -4.08
N LYS A 429 23.54 17.64 -3.25
CA LYS A 429 23.75 16.22 -2.97
C LYS A 429 23.54 15.36 -4.21
N THR A 430 22.46 15.57 -4.95
CA THR A 430 22.19 14.88 -6.22
C THR A 430 23.31 15.15 -7.24
N GLN A 431 23.72 16.41 -7.41
CA GLN A 431 24.79 16.77 -8.34
C GLN A 431 26.11 16.10 -7.99
N MET A 432 26.50 16.09 -6.70
CA MET A 432 27.70 15.39 -6.26
C MET A 432 27.61 13.89 -6.52
N PHE A 433 26.44 13.28 -6.30
CA PHE A 433 26.24 11.86 -6.55
C PHE A 433 26.40 11.50 -8.04
N VAL A 434 25.80 12.29 -8.94
CA VAL A 434 25.92 12.08 -10.39
C VAL A 434 27.37 12.28 -10.84
N LYS A 435 28.06 13.31 -10.32
CA LYS A 435 29.49 13.55 -10.59
C LYS A 435 30.37 12.39 -10.12
N GLU A 436 30.12 11.86 -8.92
CA GLU A 436 30.84 10.70 -8.37
C GLU A 436 30.65 9.46 -9.25
N MET A 437 29.42 9.15 -9.67
CA MET A 437 29.17 8.04 -10.61
C MET A 437 29.95 8.22 -11.92
N ALA A 438 29.92 9.43 -12.50
CA ALA A 438 30.64 9.74 -13.73
C ALA A 438 32.17 9.66 -13.56
N SER A 439 32.70 10.11 -12.41
CA SER A 439 34.13 10.01 -12.09
C SER A 439 34.59 8.56 -12.05
N ARG A 440 33.90 7.69 -11.31
CA ARG A 440 34.24 6.26 -11.22
C ARG A 440 34.26 5.57 -12.59
N VAL A 441 33.26 5.86 -13.43
CA VAL A 441 33.24 5.30 -14.79
C VAL A 441 34.38 5.85 -15.65
N SER A 442 34.72 7.13 -15.50
CA SER A 442 35.82 7.76 -16.23
C SER A 442 37.19 7.22 -15.80
N GLU A 443 37.39 6.97 -14.51
CA GLU A 443 38.58 6.32 -13.97
C GLU A 443 38.74 4.91 -14.55
N TRP A 444 37.68 4.09 -14.53
CA TRP A 444 37.74 2.74 -15.12
C TRP A 444 37.97 2.77 -16.63
N LYS A 445 37.61 3.85 -17.32
CA LYS A 445 37.86 4.02 -18.76
C LYS A 445 39.36 4.15 -19.06
N ALA A 446 40.12 4.80 -18.18
CA ALA A 446 41.55 5.02 -18.37
C ALA A 446 42.31 3.69 -18.48
N ASP A 447 41.87 2.69 -17.69
CA ASP A 447 42.47 1.35 -17.65
C ASP A 447 41.72 0.34 -18.55
N HIS A 448 40.74 0.79 -19.35
CA HIS A 448 39.90 -0.11 -20.14
C HIS A 448 40.59 -0.57 -21.42
N ILE A 449 40.81 -1.89 -21.51
CA ILE A 449 41.18 -2.56 -22.75
C ILE A 449 39.89 -3.14 -23.37
N PRO A 450 39.54 -2.75 -24.61
CA PRO A 450 38.35 -3.28 -25.29
C PRO A 450 38.39 -4.82 -25.36
N SER A 451 37.31 -5.45 -24.92
CA SER A 451 37.14 -6.91 -25.00
C SER A 451 35.72 -7.27 -25.44
N ASN A 452 35.58 -8.40 -26.13
CA ASN A 452 34.28 -8.89 -26.59
C ASN A 452 33.35 -9.31 -25.45
N GLU A 453 33.91 -9.65 -24.28
CA GLU A 453 33.15 -10.14 -23.13
C GLU A 453 32.49 -9.00 -22.33
N GLY A 454 33.02 -7.77 -22.41
CA GLY A 454 32.45 -6.61 -21.72
C GLY A 454 32.35 -6.77 -20.20
N THR A 455 33.32 -7.46 -19.59
CA THR A 455 33.38 -7.85 -18.18
C THR A 455 34.12 -6.85 -17.29
N SER A 456 34.81 -5.88 -17.87
CA SER A 456 35.54 -4.84 -17.12
C SER A 456 34.61 -3.98 -16.27
N ASN A 457 35.15 -3.34 -15.22
CA ASN A 457 34.40 -2.38 -14.42
C ASN A 457 33.87 -1.22 -15.26
N TYR A 458 34.64 -0.76 -16.25
CA TYR A 458 34.17 0.25 -17.21
C TYR A 458 32.92 -0.21 -17.96
N SER A 459 32.94 -1.41 -18.52
CA SER A 459 31.81 -1.95 -19.29
C SER A 459 30.56 -2.15 -18.42
N ARG A 460 30.73 -2.63 -17.18
CA ARG A 460 29.63 -2.83 -16.23
C ARG A 460 29.07 -1.50 -15.73
N GLY A 461 29.95 -0.60 -15.27
CA GLY A 461 29.62 0.74 -14.80
C GLY A 461 28.92 1.60 -15.84
N SER A 462 29.42 1.58 -17.08
CA SER A 462 28.80 2.30 -18.20
C SER A 462 27.38 1.82 -18.50
N LYS A 463 27.12 0.51 -18.40
CA LYS A 463 25.77 -0.06 -18.57
C LYS A 463 24.83 0.38 -17.44
N THR A 464 25.31 0.40 -16.19
CA THR A 464 24.51 0.91 -15.06
C THR A 464 24.20 2.39 -15.19
N LEU A 465 25.19 3.20 -15.60
CA LEU A 465 25.01 4.63 -15.86
C LEU A 465 24.02 4.87 -17.00
N LEU A 466 24.07 4.04 -18.06
CA LEU A 466 23.07 4.05 -19.12
C LEU A 466 21.67 3.71 -18.58
N THR A 467 21.55 2.66 -17.76
CA THR A 467 20.27 2.32 -17.11
C THR A 467 19.74 3.45 -16.24
N PHE A 468 20.62 4.14 -15.50
CA PHE A 468 20.27 5.33 -14.72
C PHE A 468 19.64 6.40 -15.62
N PHE A 469 20.28 6.81 -16.71
CA PHE A 469 19.71 7.82 -17.60
C PHE A 469 18.46 7.33 -18.34
N LEU A 470 18.42 6.07 -18.80
CA LEU A 470 17.25 5.46 -19.44
C LEU A 470 16.04 5.43 -18.49
N ALA A 471 16.26 5.28 -17.18
CA ALA A 471 15.18 5.31 -16.22
C ALA A 471 14.45 6.67 -16.20
N GLY A 472 15.16 7.76 -16.49
CA GLY A 472 14.59 9.09 -16.67
C GLY A 472 13.71 9.27 -17.91
N PHE A 473 13.82 8.39 -18.90
CA PHE A 473 12.94 8.38 -20.06
C PHE A 473 11.74 7.44 -19.88
N SER A 474 11.94 6.35 -19.14
CA SER A 474 10.96 5.25 -19.04
C SER A 474 10.05 5.32 -17.82
N TYR A 475 10.52 5.84 -16.68
CA TYR A 475 9.83 5.69 -15.39
C TYR A 475 9.47 7.00 -14.68
N SER A 476 10.20 8.09 -14.96
CA SER A 476 10.06 9.35 -14.22
C SER A 476 10.21 10.54 -15.17
N SER A 477 10.01 11.76 -14.67
CA SER A 477 10.26 12.97 -15.46
C SER A 477 11.72 13.02 -15.88
N LYS A 478 12.02 13.46 -17.12
CA LYS A 478 13.37 13.59 -17.68
C LYS A 478 14.28 14.62 -16.96
N ARG A 479 13.88 15.13 -15.79
CA ARG A 479 14.47 16.24 -15.05
C ARG A 479 15.99 16.15 -14.91
N LEU A 480 16.48 15.02 -14.39
CA LEU A 480 17.91 14.79 -14.23
C LEU A 480 18.62 14.36 -15.52
N ALA A 481 17.87 13.89 -16.52
CA ALA A 481 18.48 13.39 -17.75
C ALA A 481 18.71 14.50 -18.77
N ILE A 482 17.83 15.52 -18.84
CA ILE A 482 17.86 16.57 -19.86
C ILE A 482 19.20 17.30 -19.92
N GLU A 483 19.78 17.66 -18.78
CA GLU A 483 21.06 18.39 -18.69
C GLU A 483 22.29 17.53 -19.06
N HIS A 484 22.10 16.23 -19.19
CA HIS A 484 23.17 15.26 -19.47
C HIS A 484 23.01 14.56 -20.83
N ILE A 485 22.00 14.94 -21.61
CA ILE A 485 21.86 14.54 -23.02
C ILE A 485 22.72 15.49 -23.86
N PRO A 486 23.65 14.97 -24.69
CA PRO A 486 24.49 15.78 -25.58
C PRO A 486 23.72 16.63 -26.59
#